data_AF-A0A6N7RRK2-F1
#
_entry.id   AF-A0A6N7RRK2-F1
#
_cell.length_a   1.000
_cell.length_b   1.000
_cell.length_c   1.000
_cell.angle_alpha   90.00
_cell.angle_beta   90.00
_cell.angle_gamma   90.00
#
_symmetry.space_group_name_H-M   'P 1'
#
loop_
_entity.id
_entity.type
_entity.pdbx_description
1 polymer ?
#
loop_
_entity_poly.entity_id
_entity_poly.type
_entity_poly.pdbx_seq_one_letter_code
_entity_poly.pdbx_strand_id
1 'polypeptide(L)'
;MVRGIAARRKRYVEVEATFLEDGRILPRAVVWRDGRRFPVRAILGVRRCASLKVGGSGVRYDVLVGHAHTFLFHEDPRWFVEEIVPEPADPPPDDPGGAWGA
;
A
#
# COMPACT_ATOMS: atom_id res chain seq x y z
N MET A 1 11.41 -14.44 -6.20
CA MET A 1 10.50 -14.52 -5.03
C MET A 1 11.22 -13.83 -3.87
N VAL A 2 10.69 -12.72 -3.34
CA VAL A 2 11.29 -12.08 -2.15
C VAL A 2 10.90 -12.93 -0.95
N ARG A 3 11.88 -13.46 -0.21
CA ARG A 3 11.64 -14.26 1.02
C ARG A 3 10.86 -13.42 2.04
N GLY A 4 9.88 -14.00 2.73
CA GLY A 4 9.15 -13.37 3.84
C GLY A 4 7.89 -12.56 3.47
N ILE A 5 7.41 -12.64 2.23
CA ILE A 5 6.14 -12.02 1.82
C ILE A 5 5.11 -13.13 1.58
N ALA A 6 4.08 -13.22 2.42
CA ALA A 6 2.99 -14.17 2.24
C ALA A 6 2.03 -13.72 1.13
N ALA A 7 1.70 -12.42 1.05
CA ALA A 7 0.77 -11.91 0.04
C ALA A 7 0.91 -10.40 -0.20
N ARG A 8 0.19 -9.90 -1.20
CA ARG A 8 -0.15 -8.47 -1.33
C ARG A 8 -1.66 -8.30 -1.32
N ARG A 9 -2.14 -7.21 -0.74
CA ARG A 9 -3.57 -6.86 -0.73
C ARG A 9 -3.79 -5.40 -1.12
N LYS A 10 -4.98 -5.11 -1.64
CA LYS A 10 -5.44 -3.73 -1.79
C LYS A 10 -5.63 -3.12 -0.40
N ARG A 11 -4.97 -2.00 -0.15
CA ARG A 11 -5.25 -1.15 1.01
C ARG A 11 -5.78 0.18 0.51
N TYR A 12 -7.07 0.41 0.75
CA TYR A 12 -7.64 1.74 0.56
C TYR A 12 -7.06 2.70 1.58
N VAL A 13 -6.70 3.89 1.10
CA VAL A 13 -6.05 4.95 1.87
C VAL A 13 -6.76 6.27 1.61
N GLU A 14 -6.71 7.14 2.59
CA GLU A 14 -7.08 8.53 2.39
C GLU A 14 -5.95 9.26 1.66
N VAL A 15 -6.32 10.13 0.73
CA VAL A 15 -5.39 10.89 -0.09
C VAL A 15 -5.84 12.34 -0.13
N GLU A 16 -4.93 13.23 0.24
CA GLU A 16 -5.08 14.64 -0.06
C GLU A 16 -4.63 14.86 -1.50
N ALA A 17 -5.50 15.45 -2.31
CA ALA A 17 -5.22 15.70 -3.72
C ALA A 17 -5.65 17.10 -4.14
N THR A 18 -4.93 17.65 -5.10
CA THR A 18 -5.31 18.89 -5.78
C THR A 18 -5.97 18.52 -7.10
N PHE A 19 -7.17 19.06 -7.33
CA PHE A 19 -7.90 18.95 -8.58
C PHE A 19 -7.56 20.17 -9.42
N LEU A 20 -6.98 19.95 -10.60
CA LEU A 20 -6.62 21.02 -11.53
C LEU A 20 -7.78 21.31 -12.48
N GLU A 21 -7.78 22.52 -13.04
CA GLU A 21 -8.80 22.98 -14.00
C GLU A 21 -8.86 22.13 -15.28
N ASP A 22 -7.76 21.51 -15.67
CA ASP A 22 -7.68 20.60 -16.81
C ASP A 22 -8.18 19.18 -16.52
N GLY A 23 -8.73 18.95 -15.32
CA GLY A 23 -9.27 17.67 -14.89
C GLY A 23 -8.23 16.68 -14.36
N ARG A 24 -6.94 17.03 -14.31
CA ARG A 24 -5.92 16.19 -13.65
C ARG A 24 -6.07 16.25 -12.14
N ILE A 25 -5.82 15.11 -11.49
CA ILE A 25 -5.80 15.00 -10.03
C ILE A 25 -4.36 14.73 -9.59
N LEU A 26 -3.81 15.60 -8.75
CA LEU A 26 -2.44 15.49 -8.25
C LEU A 26 -2.44 15.08 -6.78
N PRO A 27 -2.01 13.85 -6.43
CA PRO A 27 -1.88 13.46 -5.04
C PRO A 27 -0.78 14.29 -4.35
N ARG A 28 -1.07 14.76 -3.14
CA ARG A 28 -0.20 15.62 -2.32
C ARG A 28 0.26 14.94 -1.05
N ALA A 29 -0.58 14.09 -0.45
CA ALA A 29 -0.21 13.27 0.69
C ALA A 29 -1.07 12.02 0.77
N VAL A 30 -0.51 10.95 1.33
CA VAL A 30 -1.24 9.77 1.76
C VAL A 30 -1.43 9.84 3.27
N VAL A 31 -2.66 9.67 3.74
CA VAL A 31 -2.97 9.57 5.16
C VAL A 31 -3.21 8.10 5.48
N TRP A 32 -2.36 7.57 6.37
CA TRP A 32 -2.43 6.17 6.78
C TRP A 32 -3.44 5.98 7.90
N ARG A 33 -3.86 4.72 8.14
CA ARG A 33 -4.93 4.38 9.09
C ARG A 33 -4.64 4.79 10.54
N ASP A 34 -3.37 4.98 10.89
CA ASP A 34 -2.91 5.45 12.20
C ASP A 34 -2.86 6.99 12.28
N GLY A 35 -3.40 7.68 11.29
CA GLY A 35 -3.40 9.15 11.18
C GLY A 35 -2.07 9.73 10.69
N ARG A 36 -1.04 8.91 10.47
CA ARG A 36 0.24 9.41 9.97
C ARG A 36 0.09 9.90 8.54
N ARG A 37 0.56 11.12 8.31
CA ARG A 37 0.56 11.77 7.01
C ARG A 37 1.91 11.60 6.33
N PHE A 38 1.88 11.18 5.07
CA PHE A 38 3.05 10.95 4.25
C PHE A 38 3.00 11.84 3.00
N PRO A 39 3.74 12.96 2.97
CA PRO A 39 3.76 13.86 1.82
C PRO A 39 4.31 13.20 0.54
N VAL A 40 3.64 13.44 -0.58
CA VAL A 40 4.12 13.12 -1.92
C VAL A 40 5.11 14.20 -2.32
N ARG A 41 6.39 13.85 -2.36
CA ARG A 41 7.49 14.76 -2.70
C ARG A 41 7.57 14.99 -4.21
N ALA A 42 7.33 13.95 -5.00
CA ALA A 42 7.35 14.03 -6.46
C ALA A 42 6.38 13.02 -7.07
N ILE A 43 5.82 13.38 -8.22
CA ILE A 43 5.10 12.46 -9.10
C ILE A 43 6.02 12.21 -10.29
N LEU A 44 6.50 10.98 -10.42
CA LEU A 44 7.47 10.57 -11.44
C LEU A 44 6.78 10.10 -12.73
N GLY A 45 5.49 9.76 -12.66
CA GLY A 45 4.73 9.34 -13.82
C GLY A 45 3.25 9.10 -13.51
N VAL A 46 2.41 9.26 -14.52
CA VAL A 46 0.96 9.04 -14.43
C VAL A 46 0.51 8.27 -15.67
N ARG A 47 -0.22 7.17 -15.49
CA ARG A 47 -0.70 6.34 -16.60
C ARG A 47 -1.93 5.53 -16.24
N ARG A 48 -2.80 5.30 -17.21
CA ARG A 48 -3.92 4.35 -17.07
C ARG A 48 -3.39 2.92 -17.14
N CYS A 49 -3.52 2.19 -16.04
CA CYS A 49 -3.22 0.76 -15.99
C CYS A 49 -3.77 0.14 -14.70
N ALA A 50 -4.13 -1.13 -14.77
CA ALA A 50 -4.45 -1.94 -13.60
C ALA A 50 -3.23 -2.16 -12.70
N SER A 51 -3.44 -2.43 -11.41
CA SER A 51 -2.42 -3.11 -10.61
C SER A 51 -2.34 -4.57 -11.05
N LEU A 52 -1.14 -5.01 -11.43
CA LEU A 52 -0.89 -6.40 -11.85
C LEU A 52 -0.89 -7.39 -10.68
N LYS A 53 -0.75 -6.92 -9.44
CA LYS A 53 -0.59 -7.80 -8.27
C LYS A 53 -1.88 -7.98 -7.48
N VAL A 54 -2.71 -6.94 -7.40
CA VAL A 54 -3.93 -6.96 -6.59
C VAL A 54 -5.19 -6.59 -7.40
N GLY A 55 -5.05 -6.45 -8.73
CA GLY A 55 -6.13 -6.03 -9.62
C GLY A 55 -6.53 -4.56 -9.45
N GLY A 56 -7.65 -4.16 -10.03
CA GLY A 56 -8.14 -2.77 -10.05
C GLY A 56 -8.01 -2.14 -11.42
N SER A 57 -8.81 -1.11 -11.65
CA SER A 57 -8.86 -0.31 -12.88
C SER A 57 -8.49 1.14 -12.54
N GLY A 58 -8.18 1.96 -13.55
CA GLY A 58 -7.96 3.39 -13.35
C GLY A 58 -6.52 3.86 -13.55
N VAL A 59 -6.10 4.85 -12.76
CA VAL A 59 -4.85 5.60 -12.95
C VAL A 59 -3.83 5.21 -11.89
N ARG A 60 -2.63 4.81 -12.34
CA ARG A 60 -1.47 4.64 -11.48
C ARG A 60 -0.62 5.91 -11.48
N TYR A 61 -0.33 6.39 -10.28
CA TYR A 61 0.65 7.41 -10.00
C TYR A 61 1.91 6.72 -9.50
N ASP A 62 3.01 7.01 -10.18
CA ASP A 62 4.35 6.71 -9.72
C ASP A 62 4.81 7.88 -8.85
N VAL A 63 5.05 7.64 -7.56
CA VAL A 63 5.25 8.68 -6.56
C VAL A 63 6.46 8.41 -5.67
N LEU A 64 7.11 9.50 -5.27
CA LEU A 64 8.09 9.52 -4.20
C LEU A 64 7.41 10.04 -2.93
N VAL A 65 7.28 9.18 -1.91
CA VAL A 65 6.68 9.51 -0.62
C VAL A 65 7.76 9.43 0.45
N GLY A 66 8.13 10.57 1.03
CA GLY A 66 9.36 10.68 1.83
C GLY A 66 10.60 10.31 1.00
N HIS A 67 11.24 9.19 1.35
CA HIS A 67 12.37 8.62 0.62
C HIS A 67 12.00 7.36 -0.18
N ALA A 68 10.75 6.91 -0.12
CA ALA A 68 10.31 5.67 -0.72
C ALA A 68 9.63 5.91 -2.06
N HIS A 69 10.08 5.20 -3.09
CA HIS A 69 9.42 5.11 -4.37
C HIS A 69 8.30 4.07 -4.29
N THR A 70 7.08 4.44 -4.66
CA THR A 70 5.92 3.54 -4.60
C THR A 70 4.85 3.90 -5.63
N PHE A 71 3.82 3.06 -5.71
CA PHE A 71 2.67 3.26 -6.58
C PHE A 71 1.41 3.56 -5.77
N LEU A 72 0.70 4.60 -6.21
CA LEU A 72 -0.61 4.97 -5.70
C LEU A 72 -1.61 4.82 -6.85
N PHE A 73 -2.74 4.17 -6.58
CA PHE A 73 -3.74 3.86 -7.60
C PHE A 73 -5.04 4.58 -7.29
N HIS A 74 -5.64 5.21 -8.31
CA HIS A 74 -6.96 5.82 -8.25
C HIS A 74 -7.91 5.04 -9.15
N GLU A 75 -8.90 4.37 -8.54
CA GLU A 75 -9.88 3.51 -9.23
C GLU A 75 -11.30 4.06 -9.20
N ASP A 76 -11.44 5.37 -8.95
CA ASP A 76 -12.68 6.16 -8.95
C ASP A 76 -13.86 5.61 -8.12
N PRO A 77 -14.22 6.22 -6.98
CA PRO A 77 -13.62 7.42 -6.36
C PRO A 77 -12.47 7.07 -5.40
N ARG A 78 -12.08 5.79 -5.31
CA ARG A 78 -11.21 5.30 -4.23
C ARG A 78 -9.74 5.30 -4.61
N TRP A 79 -8.92 5.53 -3.60
CA TRP A 79 -7.46 5.46 -3.69
C TRP A 79 -6.94 4.24 -2.94
N PHE A 80 -5.99 3.52 -3.52
CA PHE A 80 -5.36 2.38 -2.86
C PHE A 80 -3.87 2.25 -3.16
N VAL A 81 -3.18 1.54 -2.26
CA VAL A 81 -1.81 1.07 -2.44
C VAL A 81 -1.75 -0.45 -2.38
N GLU A 82 -0.65 -1.03 -2.86
CA GLU A 82 -0.33 -2.44 -2.68
C GLU A 82 0.35 -2.63 -1.32
N GLU A 83 -0.39 -3.11 -0.32
CA GLU A 83 0.17 -3.43 0.99
C GLU A 83 0.81 -4.82 0.96
N ILE A 84 2.08 -4.91 1.39
CA ILE A 84 2.79 -6.17 1.59
C ILE A 84 2.29 -6.78 2.91
N VAL A 85 1.81 -8.01 2.84
CA VAL A 85 1.45 -8.81 4.02
C VAL A 85 2.64 -9.72 4.33
N PRO A 86 3.36 -9.48 5.44
CA PRO A 86 4.45 -10.36 5.84
C PRO A 86 3.89 -11.74 6.20
N GLU A 87 4.72 -12.77 6.03
CA GLU A 87 4.44 -14.09 6.58
C GLU A 87 4.34 -13.97 8.11
N PRO A 88 3.37 -14.63 8.77
CA PRO A 88 3.39 -14.70 10.23
C PRO A 88 4.74 -15.28 10.66
N ALA A 89 5.37 -14.64 11.65
CA ALA A 89 6.53 -15.25 12.29
C ALA A 89 6.13 -16.66 12.75
N ASP A 90 7.03 -17.64 12.61
CA ASP A 90 6.79 -19.02 13.03
C ASP A 90 6.02 -19.04 14.36
N PRO A 91 4.95 -19.84 14.48
CA PRO A 91 4.32 -20.01 15.78
C PRO A 91 5.43 -20.38 16.78
N PRO A 92 5.40 -19.82 18.01
CA PRO A 92 6.37 -20.22 19.02
C PRO A 92 6.37 -21.75 19.09
N PRO A 93 7.54 -22.40 19.26
CA PRO A 93 7.59 -23.85 19.35
C PRO A 93 6.55 -24.29 20.37
N ASP A 94 5.65 -25.19 19.99
CA ASP A 94 4.71 -25.82 20.91
C ASP A 94 5.52 -26.27 22.11
N ASP A 95 5.31 -25.64 23.27
CA ASP A 95 6.04 -25.98 24.49
C ASP A 95 5.64 -27.42 24.87
N PRO A 96 6.52 -28.43 24.70
CA PRO A 96 6.20 -29.78 25.13
C PRO A 96 6.43 -29.94 26.65
N GLY A 97 6.84 -28.88 27.35
CA GLY A 97 7.21 -28.88 28.76
C GLY A 97 6.02 -28.72 29.70
N GLY A 98 5.02 -29.61 29.60
CA GLY A 98 3.81 -29.44 30.38
C GLY A 98 2.95 -30.68 30.52
N ALA A 99 3.52 -31.77 31.03
CA ALA A 99 2.87 -32.77 31.89
C ALA A 99 3.51 -34.14 31.64
N TRP A 100 4.42 -34.56 32.53
CA TRP A 100 4.42 -35.90 33.13
C TRP A 100 4.76 -35.71 34.61
N GLY A 101 3.71 -35.40 35.36
CA GLY A 101 3.68 -35.60 36.81
C GLY A 101 2.68 -36.69 37.11
N ALA A 102 3.06 -37.56 38.06
CA ALA A 102 2.37 -38.75 38.59
C ALA A 102 2.80 -40.08 37.97
#